data_AF-A0A1Z8UM68-F1
#
_entry.id   AF-A0A1Z8UM68-F1
#
_cell.length_a   1.000
_cell.length_b   1.000
_cell.length_c   1.000
_cell.angle_alpha   90.00
_cell.angle_beta   90.00
_cell.angle_gamma   90.00
#
_symmetry.space_group_name_H-M   'P 1'
#
loop_
_entity.id
_entity.type
_entity.pdbx_description
1 polymer ?
#
loop_
_entity_poly.entity_id
_entity_poly.type
_entity_poly.pdbx_seq_one_letter_code
_entity_poly.pdbx_strand_id
1 'polypeptide(L)'
;MTHKNFIVTLFILTLFACSDDGEQNETTGASNTTTTSSNNSTSNNTSSVGGTDISILAEKFYYNSAVSVVVNDDNLVISAKDLPDHKSAYYNTNNPLYESYNEPNNPSFKLNPNNILEQDIVMTIPRFPKIDNSHESTPMGPMGVAVNSVAIFNQMAAPGDDILEELNTFDQYEGHPAPGGVYHYHIEPVWLTQTLGEDAFIGLLLDGFPVYGPVENSIRLTNEDLDDYHGHVHDTPEFPEGIYHYHITDELPWINGDGFYGTPGNITR
;
A
#
# COMPACT_ATOMS: atom_id res chain seq x y z
N MET A 1 19.60 38.19 9.00
CA MET A 1 18.58 39.10 9.55
C MET A 1 17.48 39.25 8.52
N THR A 2 16.39 38.50 8.71
CA THR A 2 15.08 38.71 8.08
C THR A 2 14.14 37.73 8.80
N HIS A 3 13.66 38.13 9.98
CA HIS A 3 12.59 37.40 10.68
C HIS A 3 11.25 37.78 10.04
N LYS A 4 10.58 36.81 9.42
CA LYS A 4 9.17 36.94 9.02
C LYS A 4 8.32 36.48 10.18
N ASN A 5 7.53 37.40 10.73
CA ASN A 5 6.59 37.16 11.81
C ASN A 5 5.39 36.36 11.30
N PHE A 6 5.13 35.20 11.91
CA PHE A 6 3.87 34.47 11.74
C PHE A 6 2.85 35.05 12.72
N ILE A 7 1.75 35.58 12.21
CA ILE A 7 0.57 35.97 12.98
C ILE A 7 -0.33 34.73 13.04
N VAL A 8 -0.47 34.14 14.23
CA VAL A 8 -1.47 33.10 14.50
C VAL A 8 -2.67 33.78 15.14
N THR A 9 -3.79 33.83 14.42
CA THR A 9 -5.07 34.33 14.95
C THR A 9 -5.81 33.16 15.60
N LEU A 10 -5.83 33.15 16.93
CA LEU A 10 -6.53 32.18 17.77
C LEU A 10 -8.01 32.60 17.89
N PHE A 11 -8.92 31.83 17.28
CA PHE A 11 -10.37 31.97 17.50
C PHE A 11 -10.78 31.15 18.73
N ILE A 12 -11.15 31.84 19.81
CA ILE A 12 -11.71 31.24 21.02
C ILE A 12 -13.23 31.13 20.82
N LEU A 13 -13.75 29.90 20.77
CA LEU A 13 -15.19 29.64 20.78
C LEU A 13 -15.60 29.20 22.19
N THR A 14 -16.30 30.07 22.92
CA THR A 14 -16.89 29.77 24.23
C THR A 14 -18.26 29.12 24.03
N LEU A 15 -18.41 27.86 24.45
CA LEU A 15 -19.71 27.21 24.59
C LEU A 15 -20.19 27.30 26.04
N PHE A 16 -21.40 27.87 26.18
CA PHE A 16 -22.14 28.03 27.42
C PHE A 16 -22.67 26.69 27.92
N ALA A 17 -22.50 26.43 29.22
CA ALA A 17 -23.17 25.38 29.97
C ALA A 17 -24.57 25.85 30.39
N CYS A 18 -25.58 25.01 30.22
CA CYS A 18 -26.86 25.12 30.92
C CYS A 18 -27.02 23.88 31.81
N SER A 19 -27.03 24.14 33.12
CA SER A 19 -27.56 23.26 34.17
C SER A 19 -29.08 23.44 34.20
N ASP A 20 -29.83 22.36 34.44
CA ASP A 20 -31.13 22.47 35.09
C ASP A 20 -31.29 21.33 36.10
N ASP A 21 -31.60 21.72 37.34
CA ASP A 21 -31.91 20.88 38.50
C ASP A 21 -33.42 20.70 38.60
N GLY A 22 -33.92 19.52 39.00
CA GLY A 22 -35.36 19.32 39.13
C GLY A 22 -35.81 17.99 39.73
N GLU A 23 -35.65 17.89 41.05
CA GLU A 23 -36.50 17.23 42.07
C GLU A 23 -37.09 15.80 41.94
N GLN A 24 -36.64 15.02 42.93
CA GLN A 24 -37.22 13.92 43.74
C GLN A 24 -38.72 13.61 43.66
N ASN A 25 -39.03 12.31 43.67
CA ASN A 25 -40.06 11.75 44.56
C ASN A 25 -39.75 10.30 44.96
N GLU A 26 -39.69 10.03 46.26
CA GLU A 26 -39.53 8.70 46.87
C GLU A 26 -40.86 7.94 46.88
N THR A 27 -40.85 6.63 46.62
CA THR A 27 -41.68 5.68 47.39
C THR A 27 -41.03 4.29 47.43
N THR A 28 -41.09 3.71 48.62
CA THR A 28 -40.44 2.52 49.16
C THR A 28 -41.00 1.18 48.65
N GLY A 29 -40.13 0.15 48.59
CA GLY A 29 -40.52 -1.26 48.43
C GLY A 29 -39.31 -2.18 48.33
N ALA A 30 -39.14 -3.09 49.29
CA ALA A 30 -37.89 -3.78 49.61
C ALA A 30 -37.52 -5.01 48.75
N SER A 31 -36.20 -5.22 48.65
CA SER A 31 -35.44 -6.47 48.61
C SER A 31 -35.62 -7.46 47.44
N ASN A 32 -34.60 -7.52 46.57
CA ASN A 32 -33.79 -8.73 46.43
C ASN A 32 -32.47 -8.46 45.68
N THR A 33 -31.36 -8.78 46.34
CA THR A 33 -30.00 -8.76 45.82
C THR A 33 -29.82 -9.86 44.78
N THR A 34 -29.48 -9.49 43.55
CA THR A 34 -28.79 -10.40 42.61
C THR A 34 -27.86 -9.55 41.74
N THR A 35 -26.58 -9.63 42.07
CA THR A 35 -25.47 -9.02 41.36
C THR A 35 -25.29 -9.73 40.02
N THR A 36 -25.64 -9.06 38.92
CA THR A 36 -25.21 -9.48 37.58
C THR A 36 -24.80 -8.22 36.83
N SER A 37 -23.49 -8.06 36.63
CA SER A 37 -22.89 -6.91 35.97
C SER A 37 -23.28 -6.91 34.49
N SER A 38 -24.09 -5.92 34.12
CA SER A 38 -24.45 -5.61 32.73
C SER A 38 -23.28 -4.87 32.06
N ASN A 39 -22.37 -5.59 31.40
CA ASN A 39 -21.51 -4.97 30.38
C ASN A 39 -22.26 -5.02 29.05
N ASN A 40 -23.24 -4.13 28.89
CA ASN A 40 -23.78 -3.82 27.57
C ASN A 40 -22.81 -2.83 26.93
N SER A 41 -21.67 -3.34 26.46
CA SER A 41 -20.79 -2.59 25.57
C SER A 41 -21.52 -2.45 24.25
N THR A 42 -22.23 -1.33 24.11
CA THR A 42 -22.70 -0.83 22.83
C THR A 42 -21.46 -0.58 21.98
N SER A 43 -21.06 -1.58 21.20
CA SER A 43 -20.14 -1.39 20.08
C SER A 43 -20.87 -0.44 19.14
N ASN A 44 -20.48 0.84 19.21
CA ASN A 44 -20.78 1.79 18.16
C ASN A 44 -19.97 1.37 16.96
N ASN A 45 -20.50 0.40 16.22
CA ASN A 45 -20.08 0.10 14.87
C ASN A 45 -20.59 1.25 14.00
N THR A 46 -19.88 2.38 14.03
CA THR A 46 -20.00 3.42 13.02
C THR A 46 -19.34 2.88 11.76
N SER A 47 -20.07 2.05 11.02
CA SER A 47 -19.80 1.80 9.62
C SER A 47 -19.82 3.15 8.91
N SER A 48 -18.65 3.71 8.63
CA SER A 48 -18.53 4.91 7.82
C SER A 48 -19.08 4.59 6.43
N VAL A 49 -19.98 5.43 5.94
CA VAL A 49 -20.58 5.32 4.60
C VAL A 49 -19.55 5.68 3.49
N GLY A 50 -18.31 6.03 3.86
CA GLY A 50 -17.12 6.11 3.00
C GLY A 50 -16.07 5.08 3.43
N GLY A 51 -15.30 4.54 2.48
CA GLY A 51 -14.15 3.67 2.80
C GLY A 51 -13.09 4.43 3.61
N THR A 52 -12.08 3.74 4.13
CA THR A 52 -10.97 4.35 4.87
C THR A 52 -10.23 5.37 4.01
N ASP A 53 -9.96 6.56 4.53
CA ASP A 53 -9.25 7.62 3.81
C ASP A 53 -7.75 7.31 3.72
N ILE A 54 -7.26 6.97 2.52
CA ILE A 54 -5.85 6.59 2.34
C ILE A 54 -4.91 7.77 2.08
N SER A 55 -5.40 9.02 2.14
CA SER A 55 -4.59 10.19 1.78
C SER A 55 -3.33 10.38 2.62
N ILE A 56 -3.27 9.80 3.82
CA ILE A 56 -2.07 9.79 4.67
C ILE A 56 -0.88 9.05 4.03
N LEU A 57 -1.14 8.10 3.12
CA LEU A 57 -0.11 7.35 2.41
C LEU A 57 0.62 8.18 1.35
N ALA A 58 0.06 9.32 0.92
CA ALA A 58 0.69 10.19 -0.07
C ALA A 58 2.08 10.66 0.36
N GLU A 59 2.29 10.87 1.66
CA GLU A 59 3.57 11.32 2.22
C GLU A 59 4.64 10.20 2.30
N LYS A 60 4.26 8.94 2.07
CA LYS A 60 5.18 7.79 2.11
C LYS A 60 5.95 7.60 0.80
N PHE A 61 5.46 8.15 -0.31
CA PHE A 61 6.17 8.16 -1.58
C PHE A 61 7.37 9.10 -1.51
N TYR A 62 8.59 8.54 -1.46
CA TYR A 62 9.76 9.29 -1.04
C TYR A 62 10.70 9.68 -2.19
N TYR A 63 10.67 8.99 -3.33
CA TYR A 63 11.62 9.23 -4.42
C TYR A 63 11.18 10.40 -5.31
N ASN A 64 11.18 11.61 -4.74
CA ASN A 64 10.60 12.83 -5.30
C ASN A 64 11.08 13.22 -6.71
N SER A 65 12.22 12.71 -7.19
CA SER A 65 12.67 12.92 -8.58
C SER A 65 11.93 12.07 -9.61
N ALA A 66 11.27 11.00 -9.17
CA ALA A 66 10.63 9.99 -9.99
C ALA A 66 9.17 9.69 -9.61
N VAL A 67 8.69 10.06 -8.42
CA VAL A 67 7.28 9.92 -8.06
C VAL A 67 6.73 11.18 -7.39
N SER A 68 5.46 11.49 -7.65
CA SER A 68 4.70 12.52 -6.96
C SER A 68 3.25 12.09 -6.79
N VAL A 69 2.64 12.46 -5.67
CA VAL A 69 1.23 12.17 -5.36
C VAL A 69 0.47 13.47 -5.16
N VAL A 70 -0.67 13.60 -5.84
CA VAL A 70 -1.65 14.69 -5.63
C VAL A 70 -2.89 14.10 -5.00
N VAL A 71 -3.26 14.60 -3.82
CA VAL A 71 -4.50 14.23 -3.13
C VAL A 71 -5.63 15.14 -3.61
N ASN A 72 -6.66 14.55 -4.21
CA ASN A 72 -7.90 15.23 -4.56
C ASN A 72 -9.03 14.82 -3.60
N ASP A 73 -10.23 15.33 -3.83
CA ASP A 73 -11.40 15.01 -3.01
C ASP A 73 -11.71 13.51 -3.02
N ASP A 74 -11.71 12.87 -4.20
CA ASP A 74 -12.14 11.47 -4.37
C ASP A 74 -11.02 10.49 -4.75
N ASN A 75 -9.84 10.99 -5.13
CA ASN A 75 -8.75 10.15 -5.66
C ASN A 75 -7.37 10.67 -5.30
N LEU A 76 -6.38 9.79 -5.41
CA LEU A 76 -4.98 10.15 -5.49
C LEU A 76 -4.54 10.06 -6.96
N VAL A 77 -3.84 11.08 -7.44
CA VAL A 77 -3.16 11.06 -8.74
C VAL A 77 -1.67 10.88 -8.51
N ILE A 78 -1.14 9.74 -8.92
CA ILE A 78 0.26 9.36 -8.76
C ILE A 78 0.94 9.42 -10.12
N SER A 79 1.93 10.28 -10.26
CA SER A 79 2.80 10.35 -11.45
C SER A 79 4.11 9.66 -11.13
N ALA A 80 4.53 8.71 -11.97
CA ALA A 80 5.71 7.88 -11.78
C ALA A 80 6.55 7.80 -13.06
N LYS A 81 7.86 8.00 -12.90
CA LYS A 81 8.87 7.86 -13.94
C LYS A 81 9.41 6.44 -14.09
N ASP A 82 9.03 5.55 -13.17
CA ASP A 82 9.44 4.16 -13.16
C ASP A 82 10.97 3.98 -13.19
N LEU A 83 11.64 4.74 -12.31
CA LEU A 83 13.08 4.71 -12.15
C LEU A 83 13.38 4.18 -10.75
N PRO A 84 13.90 2.95 -10.58
CA PRO A 84 14.32 2.48 -9.27
C PRO A 84 15.42 3.38 -8.69
N ASP A 85 15.39 3.59 -7.38
CA ASP A 85 16.34 4.43 -6.64
C ASP A 85 17.59 3.69 -6.18
N HIS A 86 17.81 2.48 -6.72
CA HIS A 86 18.90 1.57 -6.36
C HIS A 86 19.78 1.22 -7.56
N LYS A 87 20.86 0.48 -7.27
CA LYS A 87 21.75 -0.06 -8.31
C LYS A 87 21.06 -1.16 -9.11
N SER A 88 21.34 -1.25 -10.40
CA SER A 88 20.80 -2.31 -11.25
C SER A 88 21.73 -2.63 -12.42
N ALA A 89 21.74 -3.90 -12.81
CA ALA A 89 22.38 -4.37 -14.05
C ALA A 89 21.64 -3.91 -15.31
N TYR A 90 20.39 -3.46 -15.16
CA TYR A 90 19.53 -3.01 -16.25
C TYR A 90 19.65 -1.52 -16.57
N TYR A 91 20.41 -0.75 -15.78
CA TYR A 91 20.80 0.58 -16.18
C TYR A 91 21.88 0.52 -17.27
N ASN A 92 21.89 1.52 -18.16
CA ASN A 92 23.00 1.68 -19.10
C ASN A 92 24.33 1.84 -18.33
N THR A 93 25.43 1.25 -18.82
CA THR A 93 26.74 1.25 -18.12
C THR A 93 27.30 2.62 -17.76
N ASN A 94 26.84 3.69 -18.42
CA ASN A 94 27.25 5.07 -18.17
C ASN A 94 26.38 5.76 -17.10
N ASN A 95 25.31 5.12 -16.65
CA ASN A 95 24.41 5.64 -15.62
C ASN A 95 25.08 5.50 -14.24
N PRO A 96 25.02 6.53 -13.36
CA PRO A 96 25.56 6.44 -12.01
C PRO A 96 24.93 5.34 -11.15
N LEU A 97 23.74 4.84 -11.49
CA LEU A 97 23.06 3.72 -10.84
C LEU A 97 23.33 2.35 -11.49
N TYR A 98 24.18 2.28 -12.52
CA TYR A 98 24.63 0.99 -13.02
C TYR A 98 25.48 0.25 -11.97
N GLU A 99 25.25 -1.05 -11.90
CA GLU A 99 26.12 -2.03 -11.24
C GLU A 99 25.93 -3.39 -11.94
N SER A 100 27.02 -4.14 -12.17
CA SER A 100 26.88 -5.49 -12.70
C SER A 100 26.20 -6.40 -11.66
N TYR A 101 25.30 -7.26 -12.12
CA TYR A 101 24.62 -8.24 -11.26
C TYR A 101 25.61 -9.03 -10.42
N ASN A 102 25.36 -9.12 -9.11
CA ASN A 102 26.24 -9.78 -8.17
C ASN A 102 25.48 -10.42 -7.00
N GLU A 103 24.66 -11.41 -7.28
CA GLU A 103 24.09 -12.27 -6.23
C GLU A 103 24.70 -13.66 -6.24
N PRO A 104 25.19 -14.15 -5.10
CA PRO A 104 25.78 -15.49 -5.01
C PRO A 104 24.73 -16.61 -5.07
N ASN A 105 23.46 -16.31 -4.76
CA ASN A 105 22.43 -17.32 -4.54
C ASN A 105 21.60 -17.66 -5.79
N ASN A 106 21.82 -16.97 -6.91
CA ASN A 106 21.15 -17.23 -8.17
C ASN A 106 22.18 -17.46 -9.30
N PRO A 107 22.78 -18.65 -9.39
CA PRO A 107 23.74 -18.98 -10.44
C PRO A 107 23.11 -19.11 -11.83
N SER A 108 21.78 -19.16 -11.90
CA SER A 108 20.99 -19.29 -13.13
C SER A 108 20.64 -17.93 -13.75
N PHE A 109 21.07 -16.83 -13.12
CA PHE A 109 20.78 -15.48 -13.58
C PHE A 109 21.11 -15.29 -15.07
N LYS A 110 20.17 -14.67 -15.77
CA LYS A 110 20.23 -14.33 -17.18
C LYS A 110 19.65 -12.94 -17.37
N LEU A 111 20.54 -11.97 -17.57
CA LEU A 111 20.17 -10.61 -17.94
C LEU A 111 19.30 -10.64 -19.21
N ASN A 112 18.08 -10.10 -19.12
CA ASN A 112 17.23 -9.92 -20.28
C ASN A 112 17.79 -8.77 -21.18
N PRO A 113 17.40 -8.69 -22.47
CA PRO A 113 18.01 -7.72 -23.40
C PRO A 113 17.48 -6.29 -23.25
N ASN A 114 16.57 -6.02 -22.32
CA ASN A 114 15.96 -4.71 -22.13
C ASN A 114 16.82 -3.82 -21.21
N ASN A 115 16.52 -2.53 -21.16
CA ASN A 115 17.12 -1.57 -20.24
C ASN A 115 16.02 -0.79 -19.53
N ILE A 116 16.30 -0.30 -18.33
CA ILE A 116 15.43 0.65 -17.63
C ILE A 116 15.34 1.93 -18.46
N LEU A 117 14.11 2.36 -18.77
CA LEU A 117 13.82 3.62 -19.46
C LEU A 117 12.85 4.44 -18.61
N GLU A 118 13.04 5.75 -18.58
CA GLU A 118 12.07 6.67 -17.95
C GLU A 118 10.70 6.56 -18.64
N GLN A 119 9.67 6.40 -17.83
CA GLN A 119 8.27 6.30 -18.25
C GLN A 119 7.48 7.58 -17.88
N ASP A 120 6.24 7.69 -18.38
CA ASP A 120 5.27 8.74 -18.00
C ASP A 120 3.98 8.07 -17.50
N ILE A 121 4.09 7.32 -16.40
CA ILE A 121 2.97 6.58 -15.83
C ILE A 121 2.16 7.54 -14.94
N VAL A 122 0.86 7.62 -15.18
CA VAL A 122 -0.07 8.32 -14.29
C VAL A 122 -1.18 7.37 -13.85
N MET A 123 -1.30 7.18 -12.54
CA MET A 123 -2.36 6.39 -11.92
C MET A 123 -3.33 7.31 -11.20
N THR A 124 -4.62 7.10 -11.40
CA THR A 124 -5.69 7.74 -10.62
C THR A 124 -6.37 6.66 -9.81
N ILE A 125 -6.11 6.61 -8.50
CA ILE A 125 -6.59 5.56 -7.59
C ILE A 125 -7.63 6.11 -6.60
N PRO A 126 -8.62 5.32 -6.17
CA PRO A 126 -9.62 5.77 -5.20
C PRO A 126 -8.99 6.21 -3.87
N ARG A 127 -9.38 7.37 -3.34
CA ARG A 127 -8.97 7.82 -1.99
C ARG A 127 -9.68 7.06 -0.87
N PHE A 128 -10.85 6.51 -1.17
CA PHE A 128 -11.67 5.76 -0.24
C PHE A 128 -11.94 4.38 -0.85
N PRO A 129 -10.94 3.47 -0.86
CA PRO A 129 -11.07 2.15 -1.46
C PRO A 129 -12.21 1.38 -0.78
N LYS A 130 -12.92 0.59 -1.58
CA LYS A 130 -14.06 -0.22 -1.16
C LYS A 130 -14.00 -1.54 -1.88
N ILE A 131 -14.42 -2.61 -1.21
CA ILE A 131 -14.60 -3.92 -1.82
C ILE A 131 -15.49 -3.83 -3.06
N ASP A 132 -15.08 -4.52 -4.12
CA ASP A 132 -15.89 -4.76 -5.30
C ASP A 132 -16.09 -6.27 -5.46
N ASN A 133 -17.32 -6.74 -5.26
CA ASN A 133 -17.63 -8.17 -5.32
C ASN A 133 -17.39 -8.80 -6.72
N SER A 134 -17.09 -7.99 -7.74
CA SER A 134 -16.71 -8.49 -9.06
C SER A 134 -15.24 -8.86 -9.17
N HIS A 135 -14.37 -8.31 -8.31
CA HIS A 135 -12.94 -8.56 -8.25
C HIS A 135 -12.27 -8.58 -9.63
N GLU A 136 -12.17 -7.42 -10.26
CA GLU A 136 -11.60 -7.30 -11.61
C GLU A 136 -10.17 -7.88 -11.66
N SER A 137 -9.90 -8.74 -12.65
CA SER A 137 -8.58 -9.33 -12.84
C SER A 137 -7.51 -8.25 -13.09
N THR A 138 -6.32 -8.45 -12.54
CA THR A 138 -5.20 -7.53 -12.76
C THR A 138 -4.69 -7.57 -14.21
N PRO A 139 -4.20 -6.44 -14.74
CA PRO A 139 -3.67 -6.39 -16.10
C PRO A 139 -2.29 -7.07 -16.20
N MET A 140 -1.88 -7.47 -17.41
CA MET A 140 -0.51 -7.93 -17.74
C MET A 140 0.57 -6.81 -17.71
N GLY A 141 0.33 -5.74 -16.95
CA GLY A 141 1.19 -4.57 -16.87
C GLY A 141 1.11 -3.99 -15.47
N PRO A 142 1.40 -2.69 -15.28
CA PRO A 142 1.32 -2.10 -13.96
C PRO A 142 -0.10 -2.24 -13.39
N MET A 143 -0.20 -2.94 -12.26
CA MET A 143 -1.39 -3.06 -11.42
C MET A 143 -1.31 -2.18 -10.17
N GLY A 144 -0.16 -1.53 -9.95
CA GLY A 144 0.10 -0.64 -8.83
C GLY A 144 1.44 0.06 -8.95
N VAL A 145 1.80 0.84 -7.93
CA VAL A 145 3.03 1.62 -7.87
C VAL A 145 3.63 1.56 -6.47
N ALA A 146 4.93 1.29 -6.41
CA ALA A 146 5.71 1.29 -5.19
C ALA A 146 6.12 2.71 -4.76
N VAL A 147 6.45 2.87 -3.48
CA VAL A 147 6.83 4.15 -2.86
C VAL A 147 8.05 4.82 -3.51
N ASN A 148 8.86 4.07 -4.26
CA ASN A 148 10.02 4.53 -5.01
C ASN A 148 9.78 4.72 -6.52
N SER A 149 8.52 4.85 -6.96
CA SER A 149 8.08 5.04 -8.36
C SER A 149 7.96 3.79 -9.23
N VAL A 150 8.47 2.64 -8.79
CA VAL A 150 8.51 1.43 -9.61
C VAL A 150 7.12 0.83 -9.77
N ALA A 151 6.79 0.37 -10.98
CA ALA A 151 5.55 -0.34 -11.24
C ALA A 151 5.49 -1.69 -10.50
N ILE A 152 4.31 -2.04 -10.01
CA ILE A 152 4.00 -3.35 -9.43
C ILE A 152 3.23 -4.13 -10.50
N PHE A 153 3.69 -5.34 -10.83
CA PHE A 153 3.07 -6.23 -11.82
C PHE A 153 2.50 -7.46 -11.13
N ASN A 154 1.51 -8.09 -11.78
CA ASN A 154 0.91 -9.30 -11.28
C ASN A 154 1.85 -10.51 -11.41
N GLN A 155 1.47 -11.64 -10.83
CA GLN A 155 2.21 -12.90 -10.77
C GLN A 155 2.29 -13.66 -12.10
N MET A 156 1.97 -13.03 -13.24
CA MET A 156 1.98 -13.66 -14.55
C MET A 156 3.17 -13.22 -15.39
N ALA A 157 3.82 -14.20 -16.01
CA ALA A 157 4.76 -13.95 -17.10
C ALA A 157 4.01 -13.63 -18.41
N ALA A 158 4.75 -13.21 -19.44
CA ALA A 158 4.17 -13.03 -20.78
C ALA A 158 3.44 -14.31 -21.26
N PRO A 159 2.38 -14.20 -22.08
CA PRO A 159 1.59 -15.36 -22.48
C PRO A 159 2.43 -16.48 -23.12
N GLY A 160 2.51 -17.63 -22.44
CA GLY A 160 3.28 -18.80 -22.86
C GLY A 160 4.62 -18.99 -22.13
N ASP A 161 5.04 -18.02 -21.34
CA ASP A 161 6.24 -18.09 -20.51
C ASP A 161 5.91 -18.58 -19.09
N ASP A 162 6.93 -19.08 -18.39
CA ASP A 162 6.84 -19.52 -16.99
C ASP A 162 7.45 -18.46 -16.07
N ILE A 163 6.64 -17.95 -15.14
CA ILE A 163 7.07 -16.93 -14.16
C ILE A 163 8.23 -17.41 -13.28
N LEU A 164 8.33 -18.72 -13.04
CA LEU A 164 9.45 -19.28 -12.28
C LEU A 164 10.76 -19.27 -13.07
N GLU A 165 10.70 -19.30 -14.41
CA GLU A 165 11.88 -19.07 -15.25
C GLU A 165 12.27 -17.59 -15.26
N GLU A 166 11.27 -16.69 -15.25
CA GLU A 166 11.45 -15.24 -15.27
C GLU A 166 12.15 -14.71 -14.02
N LEU A 167 12.01 -15.36 -12.86
CA LEU A 167 12.80 -15.08 -11.65
C LEU A 167 14.31 -15.03 -11.92
N ASN A 168 14.81 -15.82 -12.87
CA ASN A 168 16.23 -15.81 -13.25
C ASN A 168 16.65 -14.55 -14.02
N THR A 169 15.72 -13.64 -14.29
CA THR A 169 16.02 -12.35 -14.95
C THR A 169 15.94 -11.18 -13.99
N PHE A 170 15.53 -11.38 -12.74
CA PHE A 170 15.46 -10.30 -11.76
C PHE A 170 16.86 -9.88 -11.33
N ASP A 171 17.05 -8.57 -11.18
CA ASP A 171 18.29 -8.05 -10.62
C ASP A 171 18.36 -8.30 -9.11
N GLN A 172 19.46 -7.86 -8.49
CA GLN A 172 19.74 -8.12 -7.08
C GLN A 172 18.79 -7.46 -6.07
N TYR A 173 17.78 -6.75 -6.55
CA TYR A 173 16.69 -6.19 -5.76
C TYR A 173 15.32 -6.61 -6.30
N GLU A 174 15.31 -7.76 -6.98
CA GLU A 174 14.12 -8.52 -7.36
C GLU A 174 13.16 -7.82 -8.32
N GLY A 175 13.70 -6.98 -9.20
CA GLY A 175 12.95 -6.41 -10.32
C GLY A 175 13.69 -6.51 -11.65
N HIS A 176 12.99 -6.22 -12.73
CA HIS A 176 13.57 -6.19 -14.07
C HIS A 176 12.73 -5.36 -15.06
N PRO A 177 13.29 -4.96 -16.22
CA PRO A 177 12.55 -4.26 -17.26
C PRO A 177 11.88 -5.21 -18.26
N ALA A 178 10.60 -4.92 -18.55
CA ALA A 178 9.87 -5.46 -19.70
C ALA A 178 10.31 -4.78 -21.02
N PRO A 179 9.90 -5.30 -22.20
CA PRO A 179 10.04 -4.57 -23.46
C PRO A 179 9.42 -3.17 -23.36
N GLY A 180 10.15 -2.14 -23.80
CA GLY A 180 9.76 -0.73 -23.59
C GLY A 180 10.38 -0.09 -22.33
N GLY A 181 11.07 -0.88 -21.51
CA GLY A 181 11.90 -0.41 -20.41
C GLY A 181 11.15 -0.12 -19.11
N VAL A 182 9.91 -0.61 -18.99
CA VAL A 182 9.13 -0.55 -17.74
C VAL A 182 9.76 -1.51 -16.74
N TYR A 183 10.44 -0.96 -15.74
CA TYR A 183 11.01 -1.72 -14.64
C TYR A 183 9.90 -2.05 -13.64
N HIS A 184 9.87 -3.25 -13.10
CA HIS A 184 8.77 -3.65 -12.23
C HIS A 184 9.16 -4.72 -11.23
N TYR A 185 8.35 -4.79 -10.18
CA TYR A 185 8.38 -5.84 -9.17
C TYR A 185 7.22 -6.80 -9.38
N HIS A 186 7.52 -8.10 -9.43
CA HIS A 186 6.56 -9.18 -9.30
C HIS A 186 6.51 -9.73 -7.86
N ILE A 187 7.61 -9.57 -7.13
CA ILE A 187 7.87 -10.18 -5.82
C ILE A 187 8.38 -9.14 -4.83
N GLU A 188 8.82 -9.58 -3.65
CA GLU A 188 9.38 -8.72 -2.61
C GLU A 188 10.47 -7.77 -3.17
N PRO A 189 10.25 -6.45 -3.20
CA PRO A 189 11.28 -5.49 -3.59
C PRO A 189 12.28 -5.36 -2.45
N VAL A 190 13.30 -6.22 -2.46
CA VAL A 190 14.27 -6.37 -1.37
C VAL A 190 14.96 -5.05 -1.01
N TRP A 191 15.19 -4.16 -1.98
CA TRP A 191 15.69 -2.82 -1.69
C TRP A 191 14.80 -2.04 -0.71
N LEU A 192 13.48 -2.10 -0.92
CA LEU A 192 12.51 -1.40 -0.09
C LEU A 192 12.39 -2.05 1.28
N THR A 193 12.32 -3.38 1.37
CA THR A 193 12.20 -4.06 2.67
C THR A 193 13.47 -3.95 3.51
N GLN A 194 14.66 -3.93 2.88
CA GLN A 194 15.92 -3.63 3.57
C GLN A 194 16.03 -2.18 4.06
N THR A 195 15.47 -1.23 3.30
CA THR A 195 15.62 0.21 3.60
C THR A 195 14.54 0.72 4.55
N LEU A 196 13.31 0.22 4.42
CA LEU A 196 12.13 0.70 5.14
C LEU A 196 11.69 -0.24 6.27
N GLY A 197 12.08 -1.52 6.21
CA GLY A 197 11.62 -2.58 7.10
C GLY A 197 10.76 -3.61 6.37
N GLU A 198 10.75 -4.86 6.87
CA GLU A 198 9.96 -5.95 6.31
C GLU A 198 8.45 -5.80 6.55
N ASP A 199 8.05 -4.93 7.47
CA ASP A 199 6.65 -4.59 7.80
C ASP A 199 6.20 -3.26 7.19
N ALA A 200 7.02 -2.68 6.30
CA ALA A 200 6.77 -1.37 5.74
C ALA A 200 5.64 -1.37 4.70
N PHE A 201 4.98 -0.21 4.57
CA PHE A 201 4.15 0.11 3.42
C PHE A 201 5.02 0.20 2.15
N ILE A 202 4.74 -0.65 1.17
CA ILE A 202 5.51 -0.80 -0.07
C ILE A 202 4.90 0.01 -1.22
N GLY A 203 3.58 0.11 -1.30
CA GLY A 203 2.91 0.77 -2.42
C GLY A 203 1.40 0.65 -2.41
N LEU A 204 0.77 1.07 -3.52
CA LEU A 204 -0.68 0.99 -3.72
C LEU A 204 -0.98 0.21 -4.99
N LEU A 205 -1.98 -0.66 -4.93
CA LEU A 205 -2.61 -1.19 -6.14
C LEU A 205 -3.65 -0.18 -6.69
N LEU A 206 -4.07 -0.39 -7.94
CA LEU A 206 -4.98 0.53 -8.64
C LEU A 206 -6.34 0.70 -7.94
N ASP A 207 -6.78 -0.28 -7.16
CA ASP A 207 -8.01 -0.20 -6.37
C ASP A 207 -7.90 0.66 -5.10
N GLY A 208 -6.70 1.15 -4.81
CA GLY A 208 -6.41 2.03 -3.68
C GLY A 208 -6.10 1.29 -2.38
N PHE A 209 -6.07 -0.05 -2.36
CA PHE A 209 -5.66 -0.78 -1.16
C PHE A 209 -4.13 -0.83 -1.03
N PRO A 210 -3.58 -0.65 0.20
CA PRO A 210 -2.14 -0.71 0.46
C PRO A 210 -1.54 -2.08 0.17
N VAL A 211 -0.26 -2.10 -0.18
CA VAL A 211 0.60 -3.29 -0.19
C VAL A 211 1.65 -3.12 0.91
N TYR A 212 1.76 -4.08 1.82
CA TYR A 212 2.78 -4.13 2.86
C TYR A 212 3.80 -5.23 2.61
N GLY A 213 4.98 -5.10 3.22
CA GLY A 213 6.02 -6.13 3.17
C GLY A 213 5.60 -7.44 3.83
N PRO A 214 6.49 -8.44 3.86
CA PRO A 214 6.15 -9.80 4.26
C PRO A 214 5.96 -10.04 5.75
N VAL A 215 6.18 -9.02 6.60
CA VAL A 215 6.06 -9.15 8.04
C VAL A 215 4.90 -8.30 8.57
N GLU A 216 4.07 -8.88 9.43
CA GLU A 216 3.07 -8.17 10.21
C GLU A 216 3.22 -8.60 11.68
N ASN A 217 3.26 -7.64 12.61
CA ASN A 217 3.39 -7.94 14.04
C ASN A 217 4.57 -8.87 14.40
N SER A 218 5.70 -8.69 13.71
CA SER A 218 6.91 -9.52 13.83
C SER A 218 6.73 -10.99 13.40
N ILE A 219 5.66 -11.31 12.66
CA ILE A 219 5.41 -12.62 12.06
C ILE A 219 5.58 -12.47 10.55
N ARG A 220 6.43 -13.29 9.93
CA ARG A 220 6.49 -13.39 8.46
C ARG A 220 5.27 -14.18 8.00
N LEU A 221 4.42 -13.55 7.21
CA LEU A 221 3.15 -14.10 6.76
C LEU A 221 3.36 -15.15 5.66
N THR A 222 2.40 -16.05 5.57
CA THR A 222 2.29 -17.09 4.53
C THR A 222 0.96 -16.98 3.82
N ASN A 223 0.79 -17.70 2.71
CA ASN A 223 -0.49 -17.76 2.00
C ASN A 223 -1.65 -18.24 2.88
N GLU A 224 -1.39 -19.03 3.93
CA GLU A 224 -2.43 -19.51 4.85
C GLU A 224 -2.99 -18.40 5.75
N ASP A 225 -2.26 -17.29 5.89
CA ASP A 225 -2.66 -16.13 6.69
C ASP A 225 -3.52 -15.14 5.89
N LEU A 226 -3.56 -15.27 4.57
CA LEU A 226 -4.17 -14.31 3.64
C LEU A 226 -5.40 -14.89 2.92
N ASP A 227 -6.22 -14.01 2.34
CA ASP A 227 -7.34 -14.40 1.50
C ASP A 227 -6.93 -14.70 0.04
N ASP A 228 -7.91 -15.10 -0.78
CA ASP A 228 -7.70 -15.47 -2.19
C ASP A 228 -7.17 -14.31 -3.07
N TYR A 229 -7.28 -13.05 -2.60
CA TYR A 229 -6.76 -11.86 -3.28
C TYR A 229 -5.37 -11.46 -2.75
N HIS A 230 -4.83 -12.23 -1.81
CA HIS A 230 -3.52 -12.07 -1.20
C HIS A 230 -3.43 -10.89 -0.22
N GLY A 231 -4.51 -10.68 0.52
CA GLY A 231 -4.58 -9.68 1.58
C GLY A 231 -5.49 -10.10 2.73
N HIS A 232 -5.67 -9.19 3.67
CA HIS A 232 -6.60 -9.36 4.80
C HIS A 232 -7.00 -8.01 5.39
N VAL A 233 -7.93 -8.01 6.34
CA VAL A 233 -8.28 -6.82 7.13
C VAL A 233 -7.61 -6.92 8.49
N HIS A 234 -6.65 -6.04 8.74
CA HIS A 234 -5.95 -5.92 10.02
C HIS A 234 -5.57 -4.46 10.28
N ASP A 235 -5.29 -4.09 11.54
CA ASP A 235 -4.73 -2.78 11.87
C ASP A 235 -3.28 -2.64 11.41
N THR A 236 -2.94 -1.44 10.94
CA THR A 236 -1.58 -1.06 10.52
C THR A 236 -1.16 0.23 11.22
N PRO A 237 0.13 0.61 11.21
CA PRO A 237 0.58 1.87 11.80
C PRO A 237 -0.17 3.10 11.26
N GLU A 238 -0.55 3.08 9.98
CA GLU A 238 -1.31 4.16 9.33
C GLU A 238 -2.83 4.05 9.57
N PHE A 239 -3.34 2.85 9.79
CA PHE A 239 -4.77 2.59 9.96
C PHE A 239 -5.05 1.75 11.22
N PRO A 240 -5.03 2.35 12.43
CA PRO A 240 -5.25 1.63 13.69
C PRO A 240 -6.65 1.02 13.86
N GLU A 241 -7.62 1.44 13.06
CA GLU A 241 -8.97 0.87 13.04
C GLU A 241 -9.10 -0.30 12.04
N GLY A 242 -8.02 -0.59 11.31
CA GLY A 242 -7.98 -1.61 10.27
C GLY A 242 -8.38 -1.11 8.90
N ILE A 243 -7.73 -1.68 7.88
CA ILE A 243 -8.10 -1.56 6.47
C ILE A 243 -7.79 -2.90 5.79
N TYR A 244 -8.52 -3.23 4.72
CA TYR A 244 -8.02 -4.28 3.83
C TYR A 244 -6.68 -3.85 3.23
N HIS A 245 -5.71 -4.75 3.20
CA HIS A 245 -4.43 -4.50 2.54
C HIS A 245 -3.82 -5.82 2.07
N TYR A 246 -3.05 -5.73 0.99
CA TYR A 246 -2.28 -6.83 0.46
C TYR A 246 -0.97 -7.00 1.23
N HIS A 247 -0.47 -8.21 1.25
CA HIS A 247 0.85 -8.51 1.77
C HIS A 247 1.73 -9.15 0.72
N ILE A 248 3.02 -8.88 0.83
CA ILE A 248 4.01 -9.64 0.10
C ILE A 248 4.24 -10.99 0.80
N THR A 249 4.40 -12.08 0.07
CA THR A 249 4.83 -13.37 0.67
C THR A 249 5.95 -14.04 -0.12
N ASP A 250 6.60 -15.04 0.48
CA ASP A 250 7.69 -15.81 -0.13
C ASP A 250 7.21 -16.73 -1.26
N GLU A 251 5.94 -17.11 -1.24
CA GLU A 251 5.34 -18.05 -2.18
C GLU A 251 4.45 -17.32 -3.20
N LEU A 252 4.30 -17.91 -4.39
CA LEU A 252 3.35 -17.45 -5.40
C LEU A 252 1.95 -17.34 -4.74
N PRO A 253 1.22 -16.24 -4.92
CA PRO A 253 1.36 -15.22 -5.96
C PRO A 253 2.19 -13.97 -5.59
N TRP A 254 2.90 -14.00 -4.47
CA TRP A 254 3.80 -12.97 -3.94
C TRP A 254 3.22 -11.61 -3.59
N ILE A 255 2.29 -11.02 -4.37
CA ILE A 255 1.74 -9.67 -4.12
C ILE A 255 0.22 -9.62 -4.28
N ASN A 256 -0.33 -10.21 -5.34
CA ASN A 256 -1.76 -10.16 -5.63
C ASN A 256 -2.26 -11.53 -6.08
N GLY A 257 -3.41 -11.95 -5.54
CA GLY A 257 -4.04 -13.23 -5.86
C GLY A 257 -4.96 -13.14 -7.08
N ASP A 258 -6.25 -13.41 -6.88
CA ASP A 258 -7.25 -13.53 -7.95
C ASP A 258 -7.89 -12.18 -8.35
N GLY A 259 -7.08 -11.14 -8.54
CA GLY A 259 -7.55 -9.81 -8.97
C GLY A 259 -7.58 -8.74 -7.89
N PHE A 260 -8.13 -7.58 -8.23
CA PHE A 260 -8.29 -6.46 -7.29
C PHE A 260 -9.39 -6.79 -6.26
N TYR A 261 -9.14 -6.46 -5.00
CA TYR A 261 -10.14 -6.54 -3.93
C TYR A 261 -11.21 -5.45 -4.07
N GLY A 262 -10.80 -4.26 -4.52
CA GLY A 262 -11.69 -3.12 -4.75
C GLY A 262 -11.92 -2.81 -6.22
N THR A 263 -12.65 -1.71 -6.48
CA THR A 263 -12.83 -1.19 -7.83
C THR A 263 -11.55 -0.46 -8.28
N PRO A 264 -10.84 -0.95 -9.32
CA PRO A 264 -9.61 -0.31 -9.77
C PRO A 264 -9.86 1.09 -10.33
N GLY A 265 -8.87 1.94 -10.11
CA GLY A 265 -8.73 3.23 -10.75
C GLY A 265 -8.27 3.12 -12.21
N ASN A 266 -7.65 4.18 -12.71
CA ASN A 266 -7.19 4.26 -14.10
C ASN A 266 -5.68 4.44 -14.18
N ILE A 267 -5.09 3.96 -15.27
CA ILE A 267 -3.68 4.15 -15.60
C ILE A 267 -3.51 4.68 -17.02
N THR A 268 -2.61 5.66 -17.20
CA THR A 268 -2.12 6.12 -18.51
C THR A 268 -0.60 6.01 -18.57
N ARG A 269 -0.07 5.74 -19.76
CA ARG A 269 1.34 5.48 -20.06
C ARG A 269 1.63 5.78 -21.53
#